data_AF-A0A7U3SNT9-F1
#
_entry.id   AF-A0A7U3SNT9-F1
#
_cell.length_a   1.000
_cell.length_b   1.000
_cell.length_c   1.000
_cell.angle_alpha   90.00
_cell.angle_beta   90.00
_cell.angle_gamma   90.00
#
_symmetry.space_group_name_H-M   'P 1'
#
loop_
_entity.id
_entity.type
_entity.pdbx_description
1 polymer ?
#
loop_
_entity_poly.entity_id
_entity_poly.type
_entity_poly.pdbx_seq_one_letter_code
_entity_poly.pdbx_strand_id
1 'polypeptide(L)'
;MSARMAESNEQAPLLGEDDARRHDNGLHAPPTLKRRSKTASSAAACVVAIVLAQIVALELSNSFIEPSLGELEEAAICRDYFANDDVPDPATDPRCKSEPVQSELSMLQGVEMTIALLPGLLTSVPYGIAAERYGRRIILIVCTFGLMLMYPLDLVVVRYLPVKFIWLVANTNYVGGGVHVMMALLYTIVSDVTTQAHRSTVFFYMAAARAGTALLGNPLAYLAMKKGGPWLTGCLSSGCLVVMFLLSFAVPETGRHPRGLPGKDAAGGREPCRTASLLSTPMVASSAETAAAASASASSSTLRGMAASIQPALRSNKTVAVLLCSTLFTKLGSWVSPLLMQFLSKRLSYSWAEASLALSVKAFSKLALVLIVLPLVSQALVRAKVPPRKKDLLIARWCVVFAMAGAFGIAFASNAAVLVCFIVPFSLTEGFDASIKSLLAQVAGDGQLAVLFSVVSLLENLGIMVAGPGMAYAFRLGLQWGGAWLGLPFIVAGVIMAFAAAIVLSVRVEDMEHGNLDSQAVHV
;
A
#
# COMPACT_ATOMS: atom_id res chain seq x y z
N MET A 1 75.32 35.66 32.31
CA MET A 1 74.75 34.53 33.08
C MET A 1 73.43 34.20 32.43
N SER A 2 73.34 33.21 31.53
CA SER A 2 73.22 31.76 31.83
C SER A 2 72.11 31.51 32.86
N ALA A 3 71.08 30.69 32.68
CA ALA A 3 70.59 29.83 31.61
C ALA A 3 69.17 29.40 32.03
N ARG A 4 68.32 28.96 31.10
CA ARG A 4 67.35 27.88 31.36
C ARG A 4 67.15 27.08 30.07
N MET A 5 67.59 25.82 30.15
CA MET A 5 67.32 24.74 29.20
C MET A 5 65.84 24.33 29.27
N ALA A 6 65.29 23.95 28.13
CA ALA A 6 64.11 23.10 28.02
C ALA A 6 64.40 22.02 26.96
N GLU A 7 64.37 20.76 27.37
CA GLU A 7 64.18 19.57 26.52
C GLU A 7 62.67 19.27 26.50
N SER A 8 62.01 19.26 25.34
CA SER A 8 61.83 18.15 24.37
C SER A 8 60.69 17.19 24.74
N ASN A 9 59.63 17.20 23.92
CA ASN A 9 59.18 15.97 23.25
C ASN A 9 58.35 16.29 21.99
N GLU A 10 58.78 15.71 20.87
CA GLU A 10 58.23 15.85 19.52
C GLU A 10 57.07 14.87 19.25
N GLN A 11 56.10 15.25 18.42
CA GLN A 11 55.72 14.56 17.17
C GLN A 11 54.49 15.20 16.53
N ALA A 12 54.73 16.06 15.54
CA ALA A 12 53.77 16.48 14.52
C ALA A 12 54.53 16.76 13.21
N PRO A 13 54.08 16.29 12.03
CA PRO A 13 54.53 16.82 10.75
C PRO A 13 53.43 17.71 10.14
N LEU A 14 53.65 19.02 10.01
CA LEU A 14 54.26 19.73 8.86
C LEU A 14 53.36 19.80 7.61
N LEU A 15 52.50 20.83 7.56
CA LEU A 15 51.94 21.38 6.34
C LEU A 15 52.71 22.67 6.02
N GLY A 16 53.53 22.63 4.98
CA GLY A 16 54.07 23.82 4.33
C GLY A 16 53.15 24.23 3.19
N GLU A 17 52.47 25.36 3.35
CA GLU A 17 52.01 26.19 2.24
C GLU A 17 53.23 26.92 1.68
N ASP A 18 53.58 26.64 0.41
CA ASP A 18 54.01 27.64 -0.58
C ASP A 18 54.60 26.91 -1.79
N ASP A 19 53.77 26.71 -2.82
CA ASP A 19 54.17 26.95 -4.21
C ASP A 19 52.94 26.91 -5.13
N ALA A 20 52.17 27.99 -5.06
CA ALA A 20 51.26 28.36 -6.13
C ALA A 20 52.05 29.08 -7.23
N ARG A 21 52.41 28.37 -8.30
CA ARG A 21 52.26 28.83 -9.71
C ARG A 21 52.84 27.84 -10.72
N ARG A 22 51.92 27.29 -11.53
CA ARG A 22 52.10 26.91 -12.95
C ARG A 22 53.04 25.72 -13.25
N HIS A 23 52.45 24.53 -13.18
CA HIS A 23 52.34 23.72 -14.39
C HIS A 23 50.91 23.15 -14.48
N ASP A 24 50.20 23.66 -15.47
CA ASP A 24 48.90 23.18 -15.93
C ASP A 24 49.06 21.77 -16.49
N ASN A 25 48.98 20.76 -15.63
CA ASN A 25 48.76 19.38 -16.02
C ASN A 25 47.40 18.97 -15.46
N GLY A 26 46.37 19.11 -16.31
CA GLY A 26 45.05 18.58 -16.07
C GLY A 26 45.14 17.10 -15.70
N LEU A 27 45.07 16.81 -14.40
CA LEU A 27 44.83 15.47 -13.90
C LEU A 27 43.38 15.13 -14.20
N HIS A 28 43.13 14.79 -15.46
CA HIS A 28 41.94 14.08 -15.88
C HIS A 28 41.80 12.88 -14.94
N ALA A 29 40.84 12.93 -14.02
CA ALA A 29 40.33 11.73 -13.35
C ALA A 29 40.22 10.65 -14.44
N PRO A 30 40.86 9.47 -14.26
CA PRO A 30 41.07 8.54 -15.35
C PRO A 30 39.71 8.26 -16.01
N PRO A 31 39.63 8.26 -17.35
CA PRO A 31 38.37 8.19 -18.09
C PRO A 31 37.51 6.99 -17.65
N THR A 32 38.13 5.96 -17.07
CA THR A 32 37.49 4.77 -16.49
C THR A 32 36.63 5.06 -15.26
N LEU A 33 37.03 5.96 -14.35
CA LEU A 33 36.26 6.29 -13.13
C LEU A 33 35.05 7.20 -13.44
N LYS A 34 35.24 8.22 -14.28
CA LYS A 34 34.14 9.07 -14.76
C LYS A 34 33.15 8.29 -15.64
N ARG A 35 33.65 7.37 -16.49
CA ARG A 35 32.79 6.50 -17.31
C ARG A 35 32.03 5.49 -16.45
N ARG A 36 32.68 4.85 -15.46
CA ARG A 36 32.04 3.89 -14.53
C ARG A 36 30.98 4.55 -13.64
N SER A 37 31.21 5.78 -13.18
CA SER A 37 30.23 6.60 -12.46
C SER A 37 29.00 6.93 -13.32
N LYS A 38 29.20 7.38 -14.56
CA LYS A 38 28.10 7.68 -15.50
C LYS A 38 27.31 6.43 -15.90
N THR A 39 27.99 5.30 -16.14
CA THR A 39 27.33 4.03 -16.49
C THR A 39 26.53 3.45 -15.32
N ALA A 40 27.02 3.53 -14.08
CA ALA A 40 26.29 3.11 -12.89
C ALA A 40 25.06 3.99 -12.61
N SER A 41 25.18 5.31 -12.80
CA SER A 41 24.05 6.24 -12.67
C SER A 41 22.98 6.02 -13.75
N SER A 42 23.39 5.66 -14.97
CA SER A 42 22.46 5.37 -16.07
C SER A 42 21.70 4.04 -15.84
N ALA A 43 22.40 3.02 -15.33
CA ALA A 43 21.77 1.74 -14.99
C ALA A 43 20.73 1.89 -13.87
N ALA A 44 21.02 2.64 -12.81
CA ALA A 44 20.07 2.91 -11.73
C ALA A 44 18.82 3.66 -12.23
N ALA A 45 19.00 4.67 -13.08
CA ALA A 45 17.88 5.40 -13.70
C ALA A 45 16.99 4.49 -14.57
N CYS A 46 17.61 3.56 -15.32
CA CYS A 46 16.88 2.56 -16.10
C CYS A 46 16.03 1.63 -15.22
N VAL A 47 16.58 1.13 -14.10
CA VAL A 47 15.82 0.30 -13.14
C VAL A 47 14.63 1.06 -12.57
N VAL A 48 14.83 2.32 -12.16
CA VAL A 48 13.74 3.16 -11.66
C VAL A 48 12.66 3.36 -12.72
N ALA A 49 13.03 3.62 -13.98
CA ALA A 49 12.06 3.77 -15.07
C ALA A 49 11.25 2.48 -15.32
N ILE A 50 11.88 1.31 -15.27
CA ILE A 50 11.19 0.02 -15.40
C ILE A 50 10.20 -0.19 -14.25
N VAL A 51 10.62 0.09 -13.00
CA VAL A 51 9.73 -0.03 -11.83
C VAL A 51 8.54 0.93 -11.93
N LEU A 52 8.77 2.17 -12.37
CA LEU A 52 7.68 3.13 -12.59
C LEU A 52 6.71 2.63 -13.68
N ALA A 53 7.23 2.06 -14.77
CA ALA A 53 6.40 1.47 -15.81
C ALA A 53 5.57 0.26 -15.29
N GLN A 54 6.12 -0.55 -14.39
CA GLN A 54 5.37 -1.63 -13.73
C GLN A 54 4.23 -1.10 -12.85
N ILE A 55 4.48 -0.04 -12.08
CA ILE A 55 3.44 0.61 -11.25
C ILE A 55 2.32 1.16 -12.14
N VAL A 56 2.67 1.84 -13.24
CA VAL A 56 1.69 2.37 -14.20
C VAL A 56 0.88 1.23 -14.82
N ALA A 57 1.52 0.14 -15.26
CA ALA A 57 0.81 -1.00 -15.85
C ALA A 57 -0.17 -1.66 -14.86
N LEU A 58 0.24 -1.83 -13.60
CA LEU A 58 -0.63 -2.39 -12.57
C LEU A 58 -1.82 -1.49 -12.25
N GLU A 59 -1.61 -0.20 -12.01
CA GLU A 59 -2.71 0.70 -11.64
C GLU A 59 -3.68 0.94 -12.79
N LEU A 60 -3.17 0.91 -14.03
CA LEU A 60 -4.00 0.97 -15.21
C LEU A 60 -4.85 -0.31 -15.32
N SER A 61 -4.27 -1.48 -15.07
CA SER A 61 -5.02 -2.73 -14.95
C SER A 61 -6.10 -2.64 -13.88
N ASN A 62 -5.78 -2.23 -12.65
CA ASN A 62 -6.77 -2.10 -11.57
C ASN A 62 -7.95 -1.18 -11.94
N SER A 63 -7.68 -0.09 -12.65
CA SER A 63 -8.72 0.84 -13.13
C SER A 63 -9.69 0.19 -14.13
N PHE A 64 -9.23 -0.83 -14.87
CA PHE A 64 -10.04 -1.62 -15.79
C PHE A 64 -10.70 -2.83 -15.12
N ILE A 65 -10.03 -3.51 -14.19
CA ILE A 65 -10.54 -4.69 -13.48
C ILE A 65 -11.84 -4.35 -12.75
N GLU A 66 -11.84 -3.29 -11.93
CA GLU A 66 -12.94 -2.99 -11.02
C GLU A 66 -14.30 -2.81 -11.73
N PRO A 67 -14.45 -1.99 -12.79
CA PRO A 67 -15.73 -1.86 -13.47
C PRO A 67 -16.06 -3.05 -14.38
N SER A 68 -15.06 -3.68 -15.02
CA SER A 68 -15.31 -4.79 -15.96
C SER A 68 -15.70 -6.07 -15.23
N LEU A 69 -14.96 -6.46 -14.18
CA LEU A 69 -15.26 -7.66 -13.41
C LEU A 69 -16.58 -7.49 -12.67
N GLY A 70 -16.85 -6.33 -12.07
CA GLY A 70 -18.11 -6.06 -11.39
C GLY A 70 -19.34 -6.21 -12.28
N GLU A 71 -19.28 -5.72 -13.53
CA GLU A 71 -20.37 -5.90 -14.51
C GLU A 71 -20.51 -7.36 -14.96
N LEU A 72 -19.39 -8.06 -15.18
CA LEU A 72 -19.40 -9.46 -15.60
C LEU A 72 -19.92 -10.38 -14.49
N GLU A 73 -19.54 -10.16 -13.24
CA GLU A 73 -20.03 -10.90 -12.07
C GLU A 73 -21.53 -10.66 -11.87
N GLU A 74 -21.98 -9.41 -11.96
CA GLU A 74 -23.41 -9.08 -11.91
C GLU A 74 -24.17 -9.83 -13.01
N ALA A 75 -23.64 -9.81 -14.23
CA ALA A 75 -24.24 -10.51 -15.37
C ALA A 75 -24.31 -12.04 -15.15
N ALA A 76 -23.27 -12.65 -14.58
CA ALA A 76 -23.27 -14.08 -14.28
C ALA A 76 -24.28 -14.44 -13.19
N ILE A 77 -24.29 -13.70 -12.08
CA ILE A 77 -25.27 -13.90 -10.99
C ILE A 77 -26.70 -13.72 -11.52
N CYS A 78 -26.91 -12.70 -12.35
CA CYS A 78 -28.23 -12.43 -12.94
C CYS A 78 -28.71 -13.58 -13.84
N ARG A 79 -27.83 -14.13 -14.69
CA ARG A 79 -28.16 -15.30 -15.53
C ARG A 79 -28.49 -16.53 -14.70
N ASP A 80 -27.75 -16.76 -13.62
CA ASP A 80 -28.00 -17.90 -12.73
C ASP A 80 -29.33 -17.73 -11.98
N TYR A 81 -29.66 -16.50 -11.55
CA TYR A 81 -30.89 -16.20 -10.81
C TYR A 81 -32.14 -16.26 -11.69
N PHE A 82 -32.06 -15.75 -12.93
CA PHE A 82 -33.16 -15.71 -13.90
C PHE A 82 -33.02 -16.80 -14.98
N ALA A 83 -32.44 -17.96 -14.66
CA ALA A 83 -32.16 -19.00 -15.66
C ALA A 83 -33.40 -19.48 -16.46
N ASN A 84 -34.61 -19.29 -15.91
CA ASN A 84 -35.87 -19.66 -16.55
C ASN A 84 -36.53 -18.53 -17.36
N ASP A 85 -36.10 -17.28 -17.16
CA ASP A 85 -36.60 -16.12 -17.88
C ASP A 85 -35.46 -15.64 -18.80
N ASP A 86 -35.55 -15.84 -20.11
CA ASP A 86 -34.48 -15.40 -21.03
C ASP A 86 -34.04 -13.95 -20.72
N VAL A 87 -32.75 -13.79 -20.39
CA VAL A 87 -32.07 -12.50 -20.19
C VAL A 87 -31.08 -12.34 -21.36
N PRO A 88 -31.50 -11.74 -22.49
CA PRO A 88 -30.70 -11.70 -23.71
C PRO A 88 -29.39 -10.92 -23.52
N ASP A 89 -29.45 -9.84 -22.74
CA ASP A 89 -28.28 -9.03 -22.40
C ASP A 89 -28.31 -8.57 -20.94
N PRO A 90 -27.59 -9.25 -20.04
CA PRO A 90 -27.55 -8.90 -18.62
C PRO A 90 -26.96 -7.51 -18.32
N ALA A 91 -26.18 -6.91 -19.24
CA ALA A 91 -25.60 -5.58 -19.04
C ALA A 91 -26.64 -4.47 -19.12
N THR A 92 -27.71 -4.68 -19.89
CA THR A 92 -28.78 -3.69 -20.13
C THR A 92 -30.10 -4.05 -19.44
N ASP A 93 -30.26 -5.29 -18.96
CA ASP A 93 -31.49 -5.73 -18.32
C ASP A 93 -31.66 -5.13 -16.89
N PRO A 94 -32.73 -4.35 -16.63
CA PRO A 94 -32.97 -3.76 -15.32
C PRO A 94 -33.21 -4.80 -14.22
N ARG A 95 -33.61 -6.04 -14.55
CA ARG A 95 -33.80 -7.14 -13.58
C ARG A 95 -32.49 -7.53 -12.90
N CYS A 96 -31.35 -7.37 -13.57
CA CYS A 96 -30.03 -7.61 -12.98
C CYS A 96 -29.70 -6.57 -11.89
N LYS A 97 -30.39 -5.43 -11.90
CA LYS A 97 -30.34 -4.43 -10.83
C LYS A 97 -31.37 -4.71 -9.71
N SER A 98 -31.88 -5.94 -9.58
CA SER A 98 -32.69 -6.32 -8.42
C SER A 98 -31.84 -6.43 -7.14
N GLU A 99 -32.53 -6.41 -5.99
CA GLU A 99 -31.95 -6.61 -4.65
C GLU A 99 -31.20 -7.95 -4.50
N PRO A 100 -31.77 -9.13 -4.86
CA PRO A 100 -31.11 -10.42 -4.64
C PRO A 100 -29.78 -10.53 -5.41
N VAL A 101 -29.76 -10.09 -6.68
CA VAL A 101 -28.54 -10.14 -7.52
C VAL A 101 -27.41 -9.33 -6.89
N GLN A 102 -27.70 -8.15 -6.34
CA GLN A 102 -26.66 -7.28 -5.79
C GLN A 102 -26.30 -7.54 -4.34
N SER A 103 -27.22 -8.10 -3.57
CA SER A 103 -26.86 -8.71 -2.29
C SER A 103 -25.82 -9.82 -2.50
N GLU A 104 -26.05 -10.73 -3.46
CA GLU A 104 -25.10 -11.79 -3.77
C GLU A 104 -23.78 -11.24 -4.33
N LEU A 105 -23.82 -10.26 -5.25
CA LEU A 105 -22.62 -9.63 -5.79
C LEU A 105 -21.75 -8.99 -4.69
N SER A 106 -22.37 -8.23 -3.79
CA SER A 106 -21.64 -7.59 -2.69
C SER A 106 -20.97 -8.62 -1.76
N MET A 107 -21.66 -9.71 -1.45
CA MET A 107 -21.11 -10.80 -0.63
C MET A 107 -19.99 -11.55 -1.37
N LEU A 108 -20.15 -11.80 -2.67
CA LEU A 108 -19.14 -12.45 -3.50
C LEU A 108 -17.82 -11.67 -3.46
N GLN A 109 -17.86 -10.37 -3.78
CA GLN A 109 -16.70 -9.48 -3.80
C GLN A 109 -16.11 -9.25 -2.40
N GLY A 110 -16.96 -9.13 -1.37
CA GLY A 110 -16.52 -8.96 0.01
C GLY A 110 -15.72 -10.15 0.53
N VAL A 111 -16.17 -11.38 0.25
CA VAL A 111 -15.47 -12.61 0.64
C VAL A 111 -14.22 -12.82 -0.21
N GLU A 112 -14.30 -12.59 -1.52
CA GLU A 112 -13.15 -12.70 -2.42
C GLU A 112 -11.98 -11.82 -1.96
N MET A 113 -12.25 -10.58 -1.58
CA MET A 113 -11.22 -9.65 -1.11
C MET A 113 -10.51 -10.14 0.16
N THR A 114 -11.25 -10.73 1.11
CA THR A 114 -10.64 -11.36 2.30
C THR A 114 -9.73 -12.52 1.89
N ILE A 115 -10.18 -13.38 0.98
CA ILE A 115 -9.39 -14.52 0.49
C ILE A 115 -8.15 -14.04 -0.27
N ALA A 116 -8.27 -13.00 -1.09
CA ALA A 116 -7.16 -12.44 -1.86
C ALA A 116 -6.10 -11.74 -0.99
N LEU A 117 -6.48 -11.22 0.18
CA LEU A 117 -5.55 -10.52 1.10
C LEU A 117 -4.77 -11.48 2.01
N LEU A 118 -5.34 -12.64 2.35
CA LEU A 118 -4.72 -13.66 3.20
C LEU A 118 -3.32 -14.10 2.71
N PRO A 119 -3.10 -14.39 1.41
CA PRO A 119 -1.78 -14.68 0.86
C PRO A 119 -0.75 -13.63 1.24
N GLY A 120 -1.02 -12.34 0.97
CA GLY A 120 -0.06 -11.28 1.22
C GLY A 120 0.29 -11.11 2.69
N LEU A 121 -0.67 -11.35 3.59
CA LEU A 121 -0.41 -11.31 5.03
C LEU A 121 0.50 -12.48 5.45
N LEU A 122 0.17 -13.70 5.05
CA LEU A 122 0.85 -14.93 5.48
C LEU A 122 2.21 -15.12 4.81
N THR A 123 2.35 -14.70 3.56
CA THR A 123 3.55 -14.94 2.76
C THR A 123 4.51 -13.75 2.71
N SER A 124 4.15 -12.59 3.28
CA SER A 124 5.01 -11.40 3.33
C SER A 124 6.42 -11.67 3.86
N VAL A 125 6.53 -12.32 5.03
CA VAL A 125 7.82 -12.66 5.65
C VAL A 125 8.56 -13.75 4.85
N PRO A 126 7.93 -14.89 4.50
CA PRO A 126 8.56 -15.89 3.64
C PRO A 126 9.11 -15.34 2.32
N TYR A 127 8.35 -14.50 1.62
CA TYR A 127 8.78 -13.92 0.35
C TYR A 127 9.88 -12.87 0.55
N GLY A 128 9.88 -12.14 1.68
CA GLY A 128 10.99 -11.27 2.07
C GLY A 128 12.30 -12.04 2.22
N ILE A 129 12.28 -13.14 2.99
CA ILE A 129 13.45 -14.03 3.16
C ILE A 129 13.86 -14.67 1.83
N ALA A 130 12.88 -15.11 1.04
CA ALA A 130 13.13 -15.69 -0.28
C ALA A 130 13.80 -14.68 -1.23
N ALA A 131 13.44 -13.40 -1.16
CA ALA A 131 14.04 -12.36 -2.00
C ALA A 131 15.50 -12.08 -1.63
N GLU A 132 15.86 -12.22 -0.35
CA GLU A 132 17.26 -12.14 0.09
C GLU A 132 18.08 -13.37 -0.36
N ARG A 133 17.47 -14.55 -0.31
CA ARG A 133 18.17 -15.82 -0.61
C ARG A 133 18.30 -16.11 -2.10
N TYR A 134 17.22 -15.96 -2.85
CA TYR A 134 17.13 -16.32 -4.26
C TYR A 134 17.34 -15.12 -5.19
N GLY A 135 17.41 -13.91 -4.64
CA GLY A 135 17.49 -12.67 -5.41
C GLY A 135 16.12 -12.04 -5.64
N ARG A 136 16.11 -10.72 -5.74
CA ARG A 136 14.91 -9.90 -5.84
C ARG A 136 14.24 -10.01 -7.19
N ARG A 137 15.01 -10.23 -8.26
CA ARG A 137 14.48 -10.37 -9.62
C ARG A 137 13.59 -11.62 -9.74
N ILE A 138 14.06 -12.75 -9.21
CA ILE A 138 13.34 -14.03 -9.30
C ILE A 138 12.02 -13.92 -8.55
N ILE A 139 12.05 -13.39 -7.33
CA ILE A 139 10.82 -13.24 -6.54
C ILE A 139 9.88 -12.22 -7.18
N LEU A 140 10.38 -11.12 -7.76
CA LEU A 140 9.52 -10.18 -8.49
C LEU A 140 8.79 -10.85 -9.67
N ILE A 141 9.48 -11.69 -10.46
CA ILE A 141 8.87 -12.44 -11.57
C ILE A 141 7.77 -13.38 -11.06
N VAL A 142 8.00 -14.07 -9.94
CA VAL A 142 7.00 -14.95 -9.32
C VAL A 142 5.80 -14.16 -8.81
N CYS A 143 6.03 -13.00 -8.17
CA CYS A 143 4.97 -12.10 -7.72
C CYS A 143 4.09 -11.60 -8.86
N THR A 144 4.70 -11.10 -9.94
CA THR A 144 3.96 -10.57 -11.09
C THR A 144 3.27 -11.67 -11.89
N PHE A 145 3.84 -12.88 -11.93
CA PHE A 145 3.18 -14.05 -12.52
C PHE A 145 1.88 -14.42 -11.81
N GLY A 146 1.88 -14.44 -10.47
CA GLY A 146 0.67 -14.73 -9.68
C GLY A 146 -0.47 -13.76 -9.99
N LEU A 147 -0.17 -12.46 -10.08
CA LEU A 147 -1.17 -11.44 -10.43
C LEU A 147 -1.63 -11.54 -11.89
N MET A 148 -0.71 -11.83 -12.82
CA MET A 148 -1.04 -12.05 -14.23
C MET A 148 -1.96 -13.25 -14.43
N LEU A 149 -1.84 -14.29 -13.60
CA LEU A 149 -2.67 -15.49 -13.69
C LEU A 149 -4.07 -15.29 -13.11
N MET A 150 -4.19 -14.55 -12.00
CA MET A 150 -5.44 -14.36 -11.27
C MET A 150 -6.56 -13.81 -12.16
N TYR A 151 -6.37 -12.63 -12.75
CA TYR A 151 -7.47 -11.93 -13.42
C TYR A 151 -8.00 -12.61 -14.69
N PRO A 152 -7.16 -13.16 -15.60
CA PRO A 152 -7.66 -13.96 -16.72
C PRO A 152 -8.45 -15.19 -16.28
N LEU A 153 -8.09 -15.81 -15.16
CA LEU A 153 -8.87 -16.92 -14.61
C LEU A 153 -10.24 -16.46 -14.09
N ASP A 154 -10.35 -15.27 -13.50
CA ASP A 154 -11.64 -14.69 -13.12
C ASP A 154 -12.54 -14.50 -14.35
N LEU A 155 -11.99 -13.98 -15.46
CA LEU A 155 -12.73 -13.85 -16.74
C LEU A 155 -13.21 -15.22 -17.27
N VAL A 156 -12.39 -16.26 -17.15
CA VAL A 156 -12.76 -17.63 -17.54
C VAL A 156 -13.87 -18.16 -16.64
N VAL A 157 -13.77 -17.96 -15.32
CA VAL A 157 -14.79 -18.40 -14.37
C VAL A 157 -16.12 -17.74 -14.71
N VAL A 158 -16.15 -16.42 -14.85
CA VAL A 158 -17.40 -15.70 -15.10
C VAL A 158 -18.04 -16.05 -16.45
N ARG A 159 -17.26 -16.55 -17.43
CA ARG A 159 -17.77 -17.00 -18.73
C ARG A 159 -18.34 -18.42 -18.70
N TYR A 160 -17.66 -19.35 -18.03
CA TYR A 160 -17.82 -20.79 -18.26
C TYR A 160 -18.15 -21.59 -17.00
N LEU A 161 -17.90 -21.05 -15.81
CA LEU A 161 -18.06 -21.75 -14.54
C LEU A 161 -19.04 -21.00 -13.63
N PRO A 162 -19.57 -21.65 -12.58
CA PRO A 162 -20.34 -20.95 -11.57
C PRO A 162 -19.51 -19.84 -10.92
N VAL A 163 -20.10 -18.65 -10.76
CA VAL A 163 -19.39 -17.44 -10.31
C VAL A 163 -18.66 -17.61 -8.96
N LYS A 164 -19.15 -18.51 -8.09
CA LYS A 164 -18.53 -18.80 -6.78
C LYS A 164 -17.12 -19.40 -6.88
N PHE A 165 -16.71 -19.93 -8.04
CA PHE A 165 -15.35 -20.41 -8.26
C PHE A 165 -14.28 -19.29 -8.24
N ILE A 166 -14.68 -18.01 -8.29
CA ILE A 166 -13.77 -16.86 -8.13
C ILE A 166 -13.01 -16.94 -6.79
N TRP A 167 -13.63 -17.46 -5.73
CA TRP A 167 -12.94 -17.67 -4.45
C TRP A 167 -11.77 -18.65 -4.57
N LEU A 168 -11.85 -19.65 -5.45
CA LEU A 168 -10.73 -20.55 -5.73
C LEU A 168 -9.65 -19.81 -6.52
N VAL A 169 -10.04 -18.97 -7.49
CA VAL A 169 -9.09 -18.14 -8.26
C VAL A 169 -8.34 -17.16 -7.36
N ALA A 170 -8.98 -16.54 -6.37
CA ALA A 170 -8.35 -15.65 -5.41
C ALA A 170 -7.16 -16.31 -4.65
N ASN A 171 -7.18 -17.64 -4.49
CA ASN A 171 -6.06 -18.39 -3.89
C ASN A 171 -4.81 -18.44 -4.79
N THR A 172 -4.91 -18.14 -6.08
CA THR A 172 -3.73 -18.03 -6.96
C THR A 172 -2.76 -16.92 -6.51
N ASN A 173 -3.23 -15.95 -5.73
CA ASN A 173 -2.36 -14.97 -5.08
C ASN A 173 -1.32 -15.61 -4.14
N TYR A 174 -1.51 -16.83 -3.65
CA TYR A 174 -0.47 -17.56 -2.91
C TYR A 174 0.79 -17.83 -3.74
N VAL A 175 0.68 -17.95 -5.06
CA VAL A 175 1.83 -18.14 -5.97
C VAL A 175 2.77 -16.94 -5.93
N GLY A 176 2.24 -15.73 -5.78
CA GLY A 176 3.01 -14.49 -5.84
C GLY A 176 3.02 -13.66 -4.55
N GLY A 177 2.34 -14.09 -3.50
CA GLY A 177 2.10 -13.29 -2.29
C GLY A 177 1.21 -12.06 -2.48
N GLY A 178 0.56 -11.90 -3.64
CA GLY A 178 -0.36 -10.81 -3.93
C GLY A 178 0.30 -9.43 -4.08
N VAL A 179 -0.56 -8.42 -4.27
CA VAL A 179 -0.16 -7.06 -4.65
C VAL A 179 0.73 -6.35 -3.61
N HIS A 180 0.50 -6.61 -2.32
CA HIS A 180 1.23 -5.96 -1.23
C HIS A 180 2.70 -6.42 -1.16
N VAL A 181 2.94 -7.72 -1.32
CA VAL A 181 4.30 -8.29 -1.34
C VAL A 181 5.07 -7.79 -2.56
N MET A 182 4.43 -7.76 -3.72
CA MET A 182 5.02 -7.17 -4.92
C MET A 182 5.40 -5.70 -4.71
N MET A 183 4.50 -4.88 -4.16
CA MET A 183 4.79 -3.47 -3.89
C MET A 183 5.98 -3.29 -2.95
N ALA A 184 6.03 -4.08 -1.87
CA ALA A 184 7.17 -4.07 -0.95
C ALA A 184 8.49 -4.41 -1.67
N LEU A 185 8.48 -5.39 -2.58
CA LEU A 185 9.64 -5.71 -3.41
C LEU A 185 10.04 -4.58 -4.36
N LEU A 186 9.09 -3.89 -5.00
CA LEU A 186 9.39 -2.74 -5.87
C LEU A 186 10.05 -1.60 -5.09
N TYR A 187 9.53 -1.25 -3.90
CA TYR A 187 10.17 -0.26 -3.01
C TYR A 187 11.56 -0.68 -2.58
N THR A 188 11.74 -1.97 -2.31
CA THR A 188 13.02 -2.55 -1.90
C THR A 188 14.05 -2.49 -3.04
N ILE A 189 13.68 -2.89 -4.25
CA ILE A 189 14.51 -2.80 -5.47
C ILE A 189 14.95 -1.35 -5.75
N VAL A 190 14.02 -0.40 -5.67
CA VAL A 190 14.32 1.03 -5.81
C VAL A 190 15.28 1.51 -4.72
N SER A 191 15.07 1.08 -3.47
CA SER A 191 15.93 1.44 -2.33
C SER A 191 17.38 0.95 -2.50
N ASP A 192 17.62 -0.15 -3.21
CA ASP A 192 18.96 -0.69 -3.44
C ASP A 192 19.74 0.06 -4.52
N VAL A 193 19.06 0.58 -5.54
CA VAL A 193 19.70 1.32 -6.65
C VAL A 193 19.77 2.82 -6.40
N THR A 194 18.99 3.35 -5.44
CA THR A 194 18.96 4.77 -5.10
C THR A 194 19.83 5.09 -3.90
N THR A 195 20.53 6.23 -3.96
CA THR A 195 21.28 6.77 -2.83
C THR A 195 20.33 7.37 -1.80
N GLN A 196 20.78 7.48 -0.54
CA GLN A 196 19.98 8.10 0.53
C GLN A 196 19.51 9.52 0.18
N ALA A 197 20.30 10.29 -0.58
CA ALA A 197 19.97 11.65 -0.98
C ALA A 197 18.80 11.74 -1.99
N HIS A 198 18.59 10.72 -2.82
CA HIS A 198 17.57 10.74 -3.88
C HIS A 198 16.40 9.77 -3.65
N ARG A 199 16.51 8.87 -2.65
CA ARG A 199 15.51 7.83 -2.37
C ARG A 199 14.10 8.38 -2.14
N SER A 200 13.96 9.42 -1.32
CA SER A 200 12.67 10.05 -1.03
C SER A 200 12.02 10.62 -2.30
N THR A 201 12.80 11.27 -3.16
CA THR A 201 12.33 11.78 -4.45
C THR A 201 11.80 10.66 -5.35
N VAL A 202 12.50 9.52 -5.42
CA VAL A 202 12.04 8.39 -6.24
C VAL A 202 10.78 7.75 -5.64
N PHE A 203 10.67 7.65 -4.31
CA PHE A 203 9.43 7.20 -3.67
C PHE A 203 8.26 8.14 -3.96
N PHE A 204 8.50 9.46 -4.01
CA PHE A 204 7.47 10.40 -4.48
C PHE A 204 7.08 10.16 -5.93
N TYR A 205 8.02 9.85 -6.83
CA TYR A 205 7.69 9.48 -8.21
C TYR A 205 6.86 8.19 -8.29
N MET A 206 7.15 7.19 -7.46
CA MET A 206 6.35 5.96 -7.38
C MET A 206 4.91 6.26 -6.92
N ALA A 207 4.75 7.07 -5.87
CA ALA A 207 3.44 7.49 -5.38
C ALA A 207 2.68 8.34 -6.42
N ALA A 208 3.38 9.25 -7.10
CA ALA A 208 2.82 10.09 -8.15
C ALA A 208 2.40 9.26 -9.37
N ALA A 209 3.20 8.29 -9.80
CA ALA A 209 2.85 7.36 -10.87
C ALA A 209 1.56 6.60 -10.51
N ARG A 210 1.48 6.06 -9.29
CA ARG A 210 0.29 5.35 -8.82
C ARG A 210 -0.97 6.22 -8.90
N ALA A 211 -0.91 7.40 -8.31
CA ALA A 211 -2.07 8.29 -8.22
C ALA A 211 -2.43 8.93 -9.58
N GLY A 212 -1.43 9.32 -10.38
CA GLY A 212 -1.61 9.86 -11.72
C GLY A 212 -2.20 8.84 -12.69
N THR A 213 -1.79 7.59 -12.60
CA THR A 213 -2.39 6.52 -13.39
C THR A 213 -3.84 6.28 -12.99
N ALA A 214 -4.19 6.25 -11.70
CA ALA A 214 -5.59 6.11 -11.30
C ALA A 214 -6.49 7.26 -11.80
N LEU A 215 -5.95 8.49 -11.86
CA LEU A 215 -6.66 9.65 -12.41
C LEU A 215 -6.97 9.51 -13.90
N LEU A 216 -6.04 8.96 -14.69
CA LEU A 216 -6.20 8.76 -16.14
C LEU A 216 -6.84 7.42 -16.50
N GLY A 217 -6.64 6.41 -15.67
CA GLY A 217 -7.10 5.03 -15.87
C GLY A 217 -8.61 4.93 -15.76
N ASN A 218 -9.23 5.61 -14.79
CA ASN A 218 -10.68 5.58 -14.61
C ASN A 218 -11.47 6.18 -15.80
N PRO A 219 -11.10 7.34 -16.38
CA PRO A 219 -11.72 7.82 -17.62
C PRO A 219 -11.44 6.92 -18.83
N LEU A 220 -10.24 6.34 -18.91
CA LEU A 220 -9.93 5.35 -19.95
C LEU A 220 -10.80 4.11 -19.81
N ALA A 221 -11.08 3.65 -18.59
CA ALA A 221 -11.97 2.53 -18.30
C ALA A 221 -13.40 2.83 -18.74
N TYR A 222 -13.91 4.02 -18.42
CA TYR A 222 -15.20 4.49 -18.93
C TYR A 222 -15.27 4.43 -20.47
N LEU A 223 -14.25 4.93 -21.17
CA LEU A 223 -14.21 4.93 -22.64
C LEU A 223 -14.11 3.51 -23.23
N ALA A 224 -13.30 2.65 -22.61
CA ALA A 224 -13.14 1.25 -23.01
C ALA A 224 -14.45 0.47 -22.83
N MET A 225 -15.11 0.62 -21.68
CA MET A 225 -16.40 0.00 -21.39
C MET A 225 -17.49 0.49 -22.35
N LYS A 226 -17.56 1.80 -22.62
CA LYS A 226 -18.59 2.37 -23.49
C LYS A 226 -18.45 1.96 -24.96
N LYS A 227 -17.22 1.80 -25.47
CA LYS A 227 -16.97 1.46 -26.88
C LYS A 227 -16.82 -0.04 -27.14
N GLY A 228 -16.26 -0.78 -26.19
CA GLY A 228 -15.88 -2.17 -26.36
C GLY A 228 -16.55 -3.15 -25.39
N GLY A 229 -17.37 -2.65 -24.46
CA GLY A 229 -18.01 -3.46 -23.44
C GLY A 229 -17.06 -3.98 -22.35
N PRO A 230 -17.60 -4.77 -21.42
CA PRO A 230 -16.83 -5.28 -20.28
C PRO A 230 -15.76 -6.31 -20.69
N TRP A 231 -16.03 -7.15 -21.69
CA TRP A 231 -15.06 -8.15 -22.16
C TRP A 231 -13.81 -7.53 -22.79
N LEU A 232 -13.95 -6.52 -23.66
CA LEU A 232 -12.78 -5.85 -24.24
C LEU A 232 -11.96 -5.15 -23.17
N THR A 233 -12.64 -4.50 -22.21
CA THR A 233 -11.99 -3.82 -21.08
C THR A 233 -11.22 -4.82 -20.21
N GLY A 234 -11.79 -6.01 -19.95
CA GLY A 234 -11.09 -7.08 -19.26
C GLY A 234 -9.89 -7.64 -20.04
N CYS A 235 -10.00 -7.83 -21.34
CA CYS A 235 -8.85 -8.21 -22.17
C CYS A 235 -7.74 -7.15 -22.14
N LEU A 236 -8.10 -5.86 -22.15
CA LEU A 236 -7.15 -4.76 -22.04
C LEU A 236 -6.43 -4.74 -20.68
N SER A 237 -7.16 -5.00 -19.61
CA SER A 237 -6.58 -5.19 -18.27
C SER A 237 -5.58 -6.34 -18.22
N SER A 238 -5.97 -7.50 -18.77
CA SER A 238 -5.08 -8.67 -18.86
C SER A 238 -3.81 -8.34 -19.65
N GLY A 239 -3.93 -7.57 -20.74
CA GLY A 239 -2.80 -7.05 -21.50
C GLY A 239 -1.85 -6.18 -20.66
N CYS A 240 -2.39 -5.31 -19.80
CA CYS A 240 -1.59 -4.50 -18.88
C CYS A 240 -0.81 -5.36 -17.86
N LEU A 241 -1.43 -6.42 -17.32
CA LEU A 241 -0.76 -7.37 -16.41
C LEU A 241 0.34 -8.17 -17.11
N VAL A 242 0.12 -8.58 -18.37
CA VAL A 242 1.14 -9.23 -19.19
C VAL A 242 2.33 -8.29 -19.43
N VAL A 243 2.08 -7.01 -19.75
CA VAL A 243 3.15 -6.00 -19.88
C VAL A 243 3.93 -5.86 -18.57
N MET A 244 3.24 -5.78 -17.42
CA MET A 244 3.90 -5.74 -16.10
C MET A 244 4.79 -6.98 -15.84
N PHE A 245 4.29 -8.16 -16.20
CA PHE A 245 5.05 -9.41 -16.09
C PHE A 245 6.29 -9.39 -17.00
N LEU A 246 6.15 -8.99 -18.26
CA LEU A 246 7.28 -8.89 -19.20
C LEU A 246 8.33 -7.87 -18.74
N LEU A 247 7.91 -6.71 -18.20
CA LEU A 247 8.81 -5.72 -17.62
C LEU A 247 9.63 -6.28 -16.43
N SER A 248 9.10 -7.28 -15.71
CA SER A 248 9.81 -7.92 -14.58
C SER A 248 11.09 -8.61 -15.02
N PHE A 249 11.14 -9.14 -16.25
CA PHE A 249 12.35 -9.77 -16.78
C PHE A 249 13.46 -8.78 -17.10
N ALA A 250 13.11 -7.52 -17.38
CA ALA A 250 14.05 -6.45 -17.67
C ALA A 250 14.73 -5.89 -16.40
N VAL A 251 14.18 -6.17 -15.21
CA VAL A 251 14.78 -5.76 -13.94
C VAL A 251 16.04 -6.59 -13.68
N PRO A 252 17.22 -5.97 -13.52
CA PRO A 252 18.44 -6.69 -13.15
C PRO A 252 18.41 -7.10 -11.67
N GLU A 253 19.25 -8.06 -11.30
CA GLU A 253 19.40 -8.43 -9.89
C GLU A 253 20.04 -7.28 -9.12
N THR A 254 19.36 -6.79 -8.08
CA THR A 254 19.77 -5.62 -7.28
C THR A 254 20.26 -5.99 -5.88
N GLY A 255 20.04 -7.24 -5.44
CA GLY A 255 20.51 -7.72 -4.15
C GLY A 255 22.04 -7.86 -4.10
N ARG A 256 22.64 -7.44 -2.97
CA ARG A 256 24.06 -7.72 -2.68
C ARG A 256 24.22 -9.23 -2.52
N HIS A 257 24.94 -9.87 -3.44
CA HIS A 257 25.37 -11.25 -3.27
C HIS A 257 26.36 -11.35 -2.10
N PRO A 258 26.12 -12.15 -1.05
CA PRO A 258 27.16 -12.55 -0.13
C PRO A 258 27.95 -13.70 -0.79
N ARG A 259 28.87 -13.38 -1.71
CA ARG A 259 29.92 -14.31 -2.13
C ARG A 259 31.27 -13.61 -2.11
N GLY A 260 32.15 -14.17 -1.26
CA GLY A 260 33.36 -13.57 -0.75
C GLY A 260 34.41 -13.15 -1.77
N LEU A 261 35.06 -12.04 -1.45
CA LEU A 261 36.52 -11.97 -1.42
C LEU A 261 36.93 -11.60 0.03
N PRO A 262 37.89 -12.30 0.65
CA PRO A 262 38.48 -11.85 1.91
C PRO A 262 39.44 -10.70 1.60
N GLY A 263 38.90 -9.48 1.49
CA GLY A 263 39.66 -8.25 1.59
C GLY A 263 39.70 -7.82 3.04
N LYS A 264 40.85 -8.03 3.69
CA LYS A 264 41.18 -7.39 4.96
C LYS A 264 40.99 -5.87 4.85
N ASP A 265 40.60 -5.27 5.97
CA ASP A 265 40.65 -3.84 6.29
C ASP A 265 39.43 -3.00 5.91
N ALA A 266 38.39 -3.05 6.77
CA ALA A 266 37.66 -1.86 7.23
C ALA A 266 36.84 -2.22 8.48
N ALA A 267 37.47 -2.07 9.64
CA ALA A 267 36.75 -1.94 10.91
C ALA A 267 35.97 -0.62 10.90
N GLY A 268 34.65 -0.69 11.05
CA GLY A 268 33.75 0.46 11.14
C GLY A 268 32.33 -0.03 11.34
N GLY A 269 31.89 -0.04 12.60
CA GLY A 269 30.70 -0.74 13.09
C GLY A 269 29.40 -0.44 12.33
N ARG A 270 28.75 -1.52 11.91
CA ARG A 270 27.29 -1.57 11.71
C ARG A 270 26.83 -2.95 12.13
N GLU A 271 26.26 -3.03 13.33
CA GLU A 271 25.62 -4.25 13.83
C GLU A 271 24.45 -4.63 12.89
N PRO A 272 24.41 -5.85 12.36
CA PRO A 272 23.21 -6.40 11.74
C PRO A 272 22.16 -6.66 12.83
N CYS A 273 20.93 -6.19 12.58
CA CYS A 273 19.78 -6.42 13.44
C CYS A 273 19.63 -7.92 13.78
N ARG A 274 19.66 -8.22 15.07
CA ARG A 274 19.75 -9.56 15.69
C ARG A 274 18.44 -10.36 15.66
N THR A 275 17.58 -10.20 14.65
CA THR A 275 16.30 -10.93 14.57
C THR A 275 16.36 -12.21 13.73
N ALA A 276 17.47 -12.50 13.05
CA ALA A 276 17.60 -13.69 12.19
C ALA A 276 18.22 -14.93 12.88
N SER A 277 18.74 -14.83 14.11
CA SER A 277 19.51 -15.92 14.75
C SER A 277 18.71 -16.89 15.65
N LEU A 278 17.39 -16.79 15.76
CA LEU A 278 16.61 -17.71 16.60
C LEU A 278 15.93 -18.89 15.86
N LEU A 279 16.17 -19.08 14.56
CA LEU A 279 15.47 -20.11 13.77
C LEU A 279 16.36 -20.97 12.86
N SER A 280 17.64 -21.13 13.20
CA SER A 280 18.50 -22.14 12.55
C SER A 280 18.59 -23.40 13.39
N THR A 281 17.61 -24.30 13.27
CA THR A 281 17.85 -25.74 13.50
C THR A 281 18.08 -26.42 12.15
N PRO A 282 19.10 -27.29 12.03
CA PRO A 282 19.40 -27.94 10.78
C PRO A 282 18.52 -29.21 10.60
N MET A 283 18.51 -29.68 9.35
CA MET A 283 18.43 -31.08 8.93
C MET A 283 17.14 -31.68 8.35
N VAL A 284 17.36 -32.20 7.12
CA VAL A 284 16.98 -33.52 6.58
C VAL A 284 15.69 -33.61 5.77
N ALA A 285 15.89 -34.09 4.54
CA ALA A 285 14.90 -34.47 3.56
C ALA A 285 14.03 -35.63 4.06
N SER A 286 12.70 -35.53 3.90
CA SER A 286 11.83 -36.63 3.45
C SER A 286 10.36 -36.19 3.36
N SER A 287 9.75 -36.53 2.21
CA SER A 287 8.34 -36.91 1.96
C SER A 287 7.16 -35.97 2.29
N ALA A 288 6.22 -35.98 1.33
CA ALA A 288 5.08 -35.10 1.10
C ALA A 288 3.94 -35.09 2.14
N GLU A 289 4.12 -35.68 3.33
CA GLU A 289 3.12 -35.65 4.41
C GLU A 289 3.30 -34.47 5.38
N THR A 290 4.41 -33.73 5.26
CA THR A 290 4.74 -32.57 6.12
C THR A 290 4.17 -31.24 5.63
N ALA A 291 3.59 -31.16 4.44
CA ALA A 291 3.06 -29.91 3.87
C ALA A 291 1.82 -29.39 4.62
N ALA A 292 0.90 -30.27 5.03
CA ALA A 292 -0.32 -29.87 5.75
C ALA A 292 -0.07 -29.48 7.22
N ALA A 293 0.90 -30.13 7.87
CA ALA A 293 1.31 -29.80 9.25
C ALA A 293 2.19 -28.53 9.32
N ALA A 294 2.95 -28.22 8.25
CA ALA A 294 3.69 -26.98 8.11
C ALA A 294 2.75 -25.77 7.95
N SER A 295 1.61 -25.90 7.27
CA SER A 295 0.62 -24.81 7.12
C SER A 295 -0.08 -24.48 8.45
N ALA A 296 -0.42 -25.47 9.26
CA ALA A 296 -1.06 -25.26 10.56
C ALA A 296 -0.08 -24.70 11.61
N SER A 297 1.17 -25.19 11.65
CA SER A 297 2.19 -24.72 12.60
C SER A 297 2.79 -23.36 12.22
N ALA A 298 2.94 -23.04 10.93
CA ALA A 298 3.36 -21.72 10.44
C ALA A 298 2.33 -20.62 10.72
N SER A 299 1.03 -20.93 10.71
CA SER A 299 -0.01 -19.97 11.08
C SER A 299 0.08 -19.57 12.57
N SER A 300 0.33 -20.55 13.45
CA SER A 300 0.38 -20.31 14.91
C SER A 300 1.69 -19.67 15.37
N SER A 301 2.79 -19.86 14.66
CA SER A 301 4.08 -19.22 14.95
C SER A 301 4.13 -17.79 14.42
N THR A 302 3.51 -17.51 13.28
CA THR A 302 3.36 -16.15 12.74
C THR A 302 2.42 -15.33 13.62
N LEU A 303 1.26 -15.89 14.04
CA LEU A 303 0.35 -15.23 14.98
C LEU A 303 0.99 -14.99 16.36
N ARG A 304 1.79 -15.93 16.88
CA ARG A 304 2.55 -15.73 18.13
C ARG A 304 3.68 -14.71 17.98
N GLY A 305 4.36 -14.68 16.83
CA GLY A 305 5.36 -13.65 16.50
C GLY A 305 4.76 -12.25 16.32
N MET A 306 3.55 -12.16 15.75
CA MET A 306 2.75 -10.94 15.65
C MET A 306 2.32 -10.46 17.04
N ALA A 307 1.77 -11.34 17.88
CA ALA A 307 1.41 -11.02 19.26
C ALA A 307 2.62 -10.58 20.10
N ALA A 308 3.77 -11.26 19.94
CA ALA A 308 5.02 -10.92 20.62
C ALA A 308 5.66 -9.61 20.13
N SER A 309 5.36 -9.14 18.91
CA SER A 309 5.82 -7.84 18.38
C SER A 309 4.87 -6.69 18.72
N ILE A 310 3.58 -6.98 18.85
CA ILE A 310 2.53 -6.03 19.21
C ILE A 310 2.56 -5.73 20.73
N GLN A 311 2.86 -6.73 21.56
CA GLN A 311 2.84 -6.62 23.03
C GLN A 311 3.82 -5.58 23.61
N PRO A 312 5.08 -5.45 23.14
CA PRO A 312 6.02 -4.43 23.64
C PRO A 312 5.65 -3.02 23.14
N ALA A 313 5.25 -2.89 21.87
CA ALA A 313 4.86 -1.61 21.27
C ALA A 313 3.60 -1.02 21.91
N LEU A 314 2.63 -1.86 22.29
CA LEU A 314 1.43 -1.44 23.01
C LEU A 314 1.68 -1.12 24.49
N ARG A 315 2.68 -1.75 25.12
CA ARG A 315 2.96 -1.55 26.55
C ARG A 315 3.85 -0.35 26.86
N SER A 316 4.69 0.08 25.90
CA SER A 316 5.66 1.15 26.13
C SER A 316 5.03 2.55 26.19
N ASN A 317 4.00 2.84 25.38
CA ASN A 317 3.37 4.16 25.36
C ASN A 317 1.87 4.07 24.99
N LYS A 318 0.99 4.43 25.95
CA LYS A 318 -0.47 4.42 25.78
C LYS A 318 -0.90 5.27 24.59
N THR A 319 -0.23 6.39 24.33
CA THR A 319 -0.54 7.30 23.21
C THR A 319 -0.26 6.63 21.86
N VAL A 320 0.82 5.85 21.75
CA VAL A 320 1.13 5.07 20.54
C VAL A 320 0.08 3.99 20.31
N ALA A 321 -0.32 3.26 21.35
CA ALA A 321 -1.37 2.25 21.26
C ALA A 321 -2.71 2.83 20.78
N VAL A 322 -3.08 4.00 21.28
CA VAL A 322 -4.30 4.73 20.92
C VAL A 322 -4.25 5.21 19.46
N LEU A 323 -3.11 5.76 19.01
CA LEU A 323 -2.92 6.16 17.61
C LEU A 323 -2.94 4.96 16.65
N LEU A 324 -2.32 3.83 17.02
CA LEU A 324 -2.39 2.57 16.26
C LEU A 324 -3.83 2.02 16.19
N CYS A 325 -4.61 2.15 17.26
CA CYS A 325 -6.02 1.78 17.24
C CYS A 325 -6.83 2.64 16.25
N SER A 326 -6.51 3.93 16.16
CA SER A 326 -7.17 4.83 15.20
C SER A 326 -6.90 4.47 13.73
N THR A 327 -5.73 3.90 13.39
CA THR A 327 -5.44 3.46 12.02
C THR A 327 -6.27 2.24 11.65
N LEU A 328 -6.45 1.28 12.57
CA LEU A 328 -7.31 0.12 12.38
C LEU A 328 -8.75 0.53 12.02
N PHE A 329 -9.36 1.38 12.85
CA PHE A 329 -10.73 1.84 12.62
C PHE A 329 -10.86 2.62 11.31
N THR A 330 -9.91 3.49 11.00
CA THR A 330 -9.97 4.27 9.76
C THR A 330 -9.86 3.38 8.52
N LYS A 331 -8.99 2.36 8.54
CA LYS A 331 -8.93 1.39 7.44
C LYS A 331 -10.18 0.55 7.32
N LEU A 332 -10.74 0.11 8.44
CA LEU A 332 -12.01 -0.63 8.47
C LEU A 332 -13.15 0.17 7.79
N GLY A 333 -13.25 1.47 8.06
CA GLY A 333 -14.24 2.34 7.41
C GLY A 333 -13.95 2.65 5.93
N SER A 334 -12.69 2.63 5.52
CA SER A 334 -12.28 3.03 4.16
C SER A 334 -12.62 2.01 3.05
N TRP A 335 -12.90 0.75 3.42
CA TRP A 335 -13.22 -0.32 2.47
C TRP A 335 -14.59 -0.16 1.80
N VAL A 336 -15.38 0.87 2.13
CA VAL A 336 -16.60 1.19 1.37
C VAL A 336 -16.30 1.65 -0.08
N SER A 337 -15.01 1.87 -0.40
CA SER A 337 -14.56 2.36 -1.70
C SER A 337 -14.95 1.48 -2.90
N PRO A 338 -14.78 0.14 -2.90
CA PRO A 338 -15.21 -0.71 -4.02
C PRO A 338 -16.74 -0.84 -4.09
N LEU A 339 -17.42 -0.83 -2.94
CA LEU A 339 -18.89 -0.79 -2.88
C LEU A 339 -19.48 0.51 -3.45
N LEU A 340 -18.66 1.56 -3.61
CA LEU A 340 -19.11 2.81 -4.20
C LEU A 340 -19.64 2.60 -5.61
N MET A 341 -19.01 1.77 -6.44
CA MET A 341 -19.55 1.51 -7.78
C MET A 341 -20.94 0.85 -7.74
N GLN A 342 -21.12 -0.18 -6.90
CA GLN A 342 -22.42 -0.84 -6.73
C GLN A 342 -23.47 0.13 -6.19
N PHE A 343 -23.09 0.94 -5.19
CA PHE A 343 -23.96 1.97 -4.63
C PHE A 343 -24.41 2.99 -5.67
N LEU A 344 -23.49 3.47 -6.53
CA LEU A 344 -23.84 4.40 -7.61
C LEU A 344 -24.74 3.75 -8.64
N SER A 345 -24.49 2.48 -8.96
CA SER A 345 -25.32 1.74 -9.91
C SER A 345 -26.75 1.53 -9.40
N LYS A 346 -26.90 1.28 -8.09
CA LYS A 346 -28.21 1.11 -7.46
C LYS A 346 -28.94 2.43 -7.19
N ARG A 347 -28.24 3.42 -6.64
CA ARG A 347 -28.88 4.64 -6.12
C ARG A 347 -29.10 5.71 -7.18
N LEU A 348 -28.13 5.89 -8.08
CA LEU A 348 -28.15 6.91 -9.12
C LEU A 348 -28.41 6.31 -10.50
N SER A 349 -28.66 5.00 -10.59
CA SER A 349 -28.87 4.26 -11.84
C SER A 349 -27.71 4.40 -12.82
N TYR A 350 -26.48 4.57 -12.30
CA TYR A 350 -25.29 4.65 -13.14
C TYR A 350 -24.91 3.28 -13.70
N SER A 351 -24.47 3.25 -14.96
CA SER A 351 -23.74 2.11 -15.49
C SER A 351 -22.40 1.92 -14.76
N TRP A 352 -21.82 0.73 -14.81
CA TRP A 352 -20.47 0.49 -14.26
C TRP A 352 -19.42 1.39 -14.92
N ALA A 353 -19.60 1.69 -16.21
CA ALA A 353 -18.80 2.67 -16.93
C ALA A 353 -18.91 4.06 -16.29
N GLU A 354 -20.11 4.60 -16.08
CA GLU A 354 -20.30 5.93 -15.47
C GLU A 354 -19.82 5.98 -14.01
N ALA A 355 -19.98 4.88 -13.27
CA ALA A 355 -19.45 4.75 -11.92
C ALA A 355 -17.91 4.84 -11.89
N SER A 356 -17.21 4.24 -12.87
CA SER A 356 -15.76 4.40 -13.00
C SER A 356 -15.36 5.86 -13.25
N LEU A 357 -16.14 6.62 -14.02
CA LEU A 357 -15.88 8.05 -14.20
C LEU A 357 -15.98 8.82 -12.89
N ALA A 358 -16.93 8.50 -12.01
CA ALA A 358 -17.05 9.12 -10.68
C ALA A 358 -15.82 8.84 -9.79
N LEU A 359 -15.19 7.67 -9.91
CA LEU A 359 -13.94 7.38 -9.20
C LEU A 359 -12.75 8.20 -9.71
N SER A 360 -12.81 8.73 -10.93
CA SER A 360 -11.83 9.71 -11.43
C SER A 360 -11.86 10.99 -10.61
N VAL A 361 -13.07 11.45 -10.22
CA VAL A 361 -13.25 12.63 -9.35
C VAL A 361 -12.65 12.37 -7.97
N LYS A 362 -12.86 11.15 -7.43
CA LYS A 362 -12.21 10.72 -6.19
C LYS A 362 -10.68 10.75 -6.32
N ALA A 363 -10.13 10.14 -7.37
CA ALA A 363 -8.68 10.12 -7.62
C ALA A 363 -8.10 11.54 -7.78
N PHE A 364 -8.80 12.41 -8.50
CA PHE A 364 -8.45 13.83 -8.65
C PHE A 364 -8.44 14.55 -7.31
N SER A 365 -9.51 14.41 -6.52
CA SER A 365 -9.62 15.03 -5.21
C SER A 365 -8.50 14.56 -4.28
N LYS A 366 -8.17 13.26 -4.26
CA LYS A 366 -7.04 12.70 -3.52
C LYS A 366 -5.72 13.37 -3.92
N LEU A 367 -5.44 13.46 -5.22
CA LEU A 367 -4.22 14.10 -5.73
C LEU A 367 -4.15 15.58 -5.36
N ALA A 368 -5.21 16.33 -5.60
CA ALA A 368 -5.28 17.76 -5.27
C ALA A 368 -5.10 17.99 -3.76
N LEU A 369 -5.73 17.16 -2.93
CA LEU A 369 -5.58 17.24 -1.49
C LEU A 369 -4.15 16.96 -1.04
N VAL A 370 -3.53 15.89 -1.52
CA VAL A 370 -2.18 15.49 -1.08
C VAL A 370 -1.08 16.40 -1.64
N LEU A 371 -1.21 16.90 -2.87
CA LEU A 371 -0.17 17.70 -3.53
C LEU A 371 -0.30 19.21 -3.30
N ILE A 372 -1.51 19.71 -3.07
CA ILE A 372 -1.76 21.15 -2.96
C ILE A 372 -2.24 21.48 -1.56
N VAL A 373 -3.36 20.89 -1.12
CA VAL A 373 -4.03 21.33 0.12
C VAL A 373 -3.21 20.99 1.36
N LEU A 374 -2.79 19.74 1.53
CA LEU A 374 -2.02 19.29 2.70
C LEU A 374 -0.68 20.04 2.84
N PRO A 375 0.13 20.21 1.77
CA PRO A 375 1.36 21.00 1.83
C PRO A 375 1.11 22.48 2.17
N LEU A 376 0.09 23.12 1.57
CA LEU A 376 -0.25 24.52 1.86
C LEU A 376 -0.72 24.70 3.31
N VAL A 377 -1.57 23.80 3.80
CA VAL A 377 -2.01 23.77 5.20
C VAL A 377 -0.79 23.57 6.11
N SER A 378 0.07 22.60 5.81
CA SER A 378 1.30 22.37 6.59
C SER A 378 2.21 23.60 6.60
N GLN A 379 2.39 24.30 5.47
CA GLN A 379 3.18 25.54 5.40
C GLN A 379 2.53 26.67 6.19
N ALA A 380 1.20 26.83 6.13
CA ALA A 380 0.48 27.83 6.90
C ALA A 380 0.65 27.60 8.42
N LEU A 381 0.56 26.35 8.89
CA LEU A 381 0.79 25.99 10.29
C LEU A 381 2.25 26.23 10.72
N VAL A 382 3.21 25.94 9.85
CA VAL A 382 4.63 26.22 10.12
C VAL A 382 4.88 27.74 10.21
N ARG A 383 4.28 28.55 9.32
CA ARG A 383 4.33 30.03 9.39
C ARG A 383 3.68 30.55 10.67
N ALA A 384 2.62 29.90 11.14
CA ALA A 384 2.00 30.17 12.43
C ALA A 384 2.82 29.65 13.65
N LYS A 385 4.04 29.14 13.43
CA LYS A 385 4.97 28.63 14.47
C LYS A 385 4.37 27.49 15.31
N VAL A 386 3.47 26.70 14.73
CA VAL A 386 2.92 25.51 15.39
C VAL A 386 4.00 24.41 15.44
N PRO A 387 4.29 23.80 16.61
CA PRO A 387 5.31 22.78 16.71
C PRO A 387 4.94 21.50 15.92
N PRO A 388 5.92 20.73 15.40
CA PRO A 388 5.68 19.62 14.46
C PRO A 388 4.65 18.58 14.92
N ARG A 389 4.70 18.17 16.20
CA ARG A 389 3.75 17.21 16.78
C ARG A 389 2.33 17.76 16.84
N LYS A 390 2.17 19.03 17.24
CA LYS A 390 0.85 19.71 17.27
C LYS A 390 0.30 19.89 15.87
N LYS A 391 1.17 20.20 14.90
CA LYS A 391 0.81 20.33 13.49
C LYS A 391 0.23 19.03 12.95
N ASP A 392 0.96 17.92 13.09
CA ASP A 392 0.53 16.64 12.53
C ASP A 392 -0.73 16.09 13.23
N LEU A 393 -0.86 16.31 14.54
CA LEU A 393 -2.09 16.00 15.26
C LEU A 393 -3.28 16.85 14.78
N LEU A 394 -3.10 18.15 14.54
CA LEU A 394 -4.18 19.02 14.07
C LEU A 394 -4.63 18.64 12.65
N ILE A 395 -3.67 18.36 11.76
CA ILE A 395 -3.95 17.89 10.41
C ILE A 395 -4.70 16.56 10.46
N ALA A 396 -4.24 15.60 11.28
CA ALA A 396 -4.94 14.32 11.45
C ALA A 396 -6.38 14.50 11.96
N ARG A 397 -6.61 15.38 12.94
CA ARG A 397 -7.95 15.69 13.45
C ARG A 397 -8.87 16.27 12.38
N TRP A 398 -8.38 17.23 11.58
CA TRP A 398 -9.18 17.77 10.49
C TRP A 398 -9.49 16.70 9.44
N CYS A 399 -8.47 15.93 9.01
CA CYS A 399 -8.66 14.88 8.01
C CYS A 399 -9.72 13.85 8.45
N VAL A 400 -9.67 13.34 9.68
CA VAL A 400 -10.62 12.31 10.14
C VAL A 400 -12.05 12.86 10.30
N VAL A 401 -12.21 14.11 10.77
CA VAL A 401 -13.54 14.73 10.91
C VAL A 401 -14.17 15.00 9.56
N PHE A 402 -13.41 15.53 8.60
CA PHE A 402 -13.92 15.73 7.24
C PHE A 402 -14.18 14.41 6.51
N ALA A 403 -13.32 13.39 6.69
CA ALA A 403 -13.54 12.07 6.13
C ALA A 403 -14.83 11.42 6.66
N MET A 404 -15.06 11.51 7.98
CA MET A 404 -16.30 11.08 8.63
C MET A 404 -17.52 11.81 8.05
N ALA A 405 -17.47 13.13 7.93
CA ALA A 405 -18.55 13.92 7.32
C ALA A 405 -18.78 13.53 5.85
N GLY A 406 -17.71 13.24 5.11
CA GLY A 406 -17.77 12.73 3.74
C GLY A 406 -18.50 11.40 3.63
N ALA A 407 -18.21 10.43 4.50
CA ALA A 407 -18.91 9.14 4.49
C ALA A 407 -20.40 9.28 4.78
N PHE A 408 -20.79 10.04 5.81
CA PHE A 408 -22.21 10.30 6.08
C PHE A 408 -22.87 11.03 4.91
N GLY A 409 -22.21 12.02 4.31
CA GLY A 409 -22.74 12.75 3.16
C GLY A 409 -22.97 11.85 1.94
N ILE A 410 -22.04 10.93 1.64
CA ILE A 410 -22.21 9.93 0.58
C ILE A 410 -23.39 9.00 0.89
N ALA A 411 -23.55 8.58 2.14
CA ALA A 411 -24.65 7.71 2.56
C ALA A 411 -26.03 8.31 2.23
N PHE A 412 -26.18 9.65 2.31
CA PHE A 412 -27.44 10.35 2.04
C PHE A 412 -27.51 11.02 0.66
N ALA A 413 -26.47 10.94 -0.18
CA ALA A 413 -26.44 11.53 -1.52
C ALA A 413 -27.57 11.06 -2.46
N SER A 414 -28.55 11.93 -2.71
CA SER A 414 -29.69 11.67 -3.59
C SER A 414 -29.43 11.98 -5.06
N ASN A 415 -28.35 12.68 -5.39
CA ASN A 415 -27.97 13.03 -6.75
C ASN A 415 -26.44 13.10 -6.91
N ALA A 416 -25.99 13.20 -8.16
CA ALA A 416 -24.58 13.24 -8.52
C ALA A 416 -23.82 14.44 -7.93
N ALA A 417 -24.47 15.60 -7.83
CA ALA A 417 -23.85 16.81 -7.30
C ALA A 417 -23.51 16.65 -5.81
N VAL A 418 -24.46 16.16 -5.01
CA VAL A 418 -24.26 15.90 -3.58
C VAL A 418 -23.18 14.83 -3.38
N LEU A 419 -23.19 13.77 -4.19
CA LEU A 419 -22.13 12.76 -4.17
C LEU A 419 -20.74 13.39 -4.39
N VAL A 420 -20.57 14.19 -5.44
CA VAL A 420 -19.29 14.84 -5.75
C VAL A 420 -18.86 15.80 -4.64
N CYS A 421 -19.79 16.53 -4.03
CA CYS A 421 -19.48 17.38 -2.88
C CYS A 421 -18.91 16.60 -1.69
N PHE A 422 -19.39 15.38 -1.43
CA PHE A 422 -18.97 14.57 -0.29
C PHE A 422 -17.86 13.55 -0.59
N ILE A 423 -17.61 13.23 -1.86
CA ILE A 423 -16.47 12.38 -2.26
C ILE A 423 -15.13 13.08 -2.01
N VAL A 424 -15.09 14.41 -2.17
CA VAL A 424 -13.90 15.23 -1.93
C VAL A 424 -13.44 15.16 -0.46
N PRO A 425 -14.28 15.47 0.56
CA PRO A 425 -13.88 15.34 1.94
C PRO A 425 -13.66 13.89 2.36
N PHE A 426 -14.36 12.91 1.77
CA PHE A 426 -14.09 11.49 2.02
C PHE A 426 -12.67 11.07 1.58
N SER A 427 -12.12 11.69 0.52
CA SER A 427 -10.73 11.46 0.09
C SER A 427 -9.67 11.91 1.10
N LEU A 428 -10.02 12.72 2.12
CA LEU A 428 -9.09 13.10 3.21
C LEU A 428 -8.70 11.95 4.12
N THR A 429 -9.36 10.79 4.02
CA THR A 429 -8.97 9.55 4.71
C THR A 429 -7.51 9.18 4.45
N GLU A 430 -6.99 9.48 3.26
CA GLU A 430 -5.59 9.23 2.89
C GLU A 430 -4.63 10.26 3.50
N GLY A 431 -5.09 11.50 3.67
CA GLY A 431 -4.33 12.53 4.38
C GLY A 431 -4.18 12.22 5.86
N PHE A 432 -5.21 11.60 6.47
CA PHE A 432 -5.15 11.08 7.82
C PHE A 432 -4.07 9.99 7.96
N ASP A 433 -4.05 9.03 7.03
CA ASP A 433 -3.06 7.94 7.00
C ASP A 433 -1.61 8.45 7.02
N ALA A 434 -1.31 9.42 6.15
CA ALA A 434 0.00 10.06 6.09
C ALA A 434 0.35 10.81 7.39
N SER A 435 -0.63 11.53 7.96
CA SER A 435 -0.43 12.35 9.16
C SER A 435 -0.20 11.49 10.41
N ILE A 436 -0.96 10.41 10.59
CA ILE A 436 -0.79 9.48 11.71
C ILE A 436 0.54 8.73 11.58
N LYS A 437 0.94 8.29 10.39
CA LYS A 437 2.25 7.66 10.18
C LYS A 437 3.40 8.60 10.52
N SER A 438 3.30 9.88 10.14
CA SER A 438 4.26 10.92 10.54
C SER A 438 4.30 11.13 12.07
N LEU A 439 3.13 11.20 12.71
CA LEU A 439 3.03 11.39 14.16
C LEU A 439 3.59 10.19 14.93
N LEU A 440 3.24 8.96 14.51
CA LEU A 440 3.76 7.72 15.06
C LEU A 440 5.29 7.67 14.98
N ALA A 441 5.88 8.09 13.85
CA ALA A 441 7.32 8.15 13.71
C ALA A 441 7.98 9.14 14.69
N GLN A 442 7.37 10.31 14.91
CA GLN A 442 7.88 11.33 15.84
C GLN A 442 7.75 10.94 17.32
N VAL A 443 6.80 10.08 17.66
CA VAL A 443 6.57 9.62 19.04
C VAL A 443 7.44 8.40 19.37
N ALA A 444 7.70 7.52 18.41
CA ALA A 444 8.48 6.29 18.64
C ALA A 444 10.01 6.51 18.70
N GLY A 445 10.52 7.63 18.17
CA GLY A 445 11.96 7.91 18.13
C GLY A 445 12.75 6.96 17.20
N ASP A 446 14.08 7.12 17.15
CA ASP A 446 14.93 6.46 16.14
C ASP A 446 15.12 4.94 16.34
N GLY A 447 14.75 4.40 17.50
CA GLY A 447 15.11 3.03 17.89
C GLY A 447 14.30 1.90 17.24
N GLN A 448 13.05 2.13 16.83
CA GLN A 448 12.12 1.03 16.46
C GLN A 448 11.11 1.35 15.33
N LEU A 449 11.38 2.36 14.50
CA LEU A 449 10.47 2.79 13.41
C LEU A 449 10.01 1.65 12.48
N ALA A 450 10.92 0.73 12.15
CA ALA A 450 10.60 -0.39 11.27
C ALA A 450 9.59 -1.36 11.90
N VAL A 451 9.70 -1.63 13.21
CA VAL A 451 8.76 -2.48 13.94
C VAL A 451 7.40 -1.79 14.02
N LEU A 452 7.39 -0.50 14.33
CA LEU A 452 6.16 0.29 14.42
C LEU A 452 5.37 0.30 13.10
N PHE A 453 6.03 0.58 11.98
CA PHE A 453 5.35 0.58 10.68
C PHE A 453 4.93 -0.81 10.22
N SER A 454 5.64 -1.85 10.66
CA SER A 454 5.20 -3.23 10.44
C SER A 454 3.89 -3.48 11.20
N VAL A 455 3.79 -3.05 12.46
CA VAL A 455 2.55 -3.15 13.27
C VAL A 455 1.41 -2.35 12.64
N VAL A 456 1.67 -1.11 12.19
CA VAL A 456 0.69 -0.31 11.46
C VAL A 456 0.16 -1.08 10.25
N SER A 457 1.05 -1.58 9.38
CA SER A 457 0.66 -2.31 8.17
C SER A 457 -0.15 -3.57 8.48
N LEU A 458 0.19 -4.29 9.56
CA LEU A 458 -0.56 -5.46 10.02
C LEU A 458 -1.98 -5.07 10.45
N LEU A 459 -2.13 -4.01 11.25
CA LEU A 459 -3.45 -3.52 11.68
C LEU A 459 -4.29 -3.03 10.50
N GLU A 460 -3.67 -2.33 9.54
CA GLU A 460 -4.35 -1.90 8.32
C GLU A 460 -4.88 -3.09 7.50
N ASN A 461 -4.06 -4.12 7.31
CA ASN A 461 -4.47 -5.34 6.60
C ASN A 461 -5.57 -6.10 7.33
N LEU A 462 -5.49 -6.23 8.65
CA LEU A 462 -6.56 -6.83 9.46
C LEU A 462 -7.87 -6.03 9.33
N GLY A 463 -7.79 -4.70 9.36
CA GLY A 463 -8.92 -3.82 9.14
C GLY A 463 -9.60 -4.09 7.80
N ILE A 464 -8.84 -4.14 6.71
CA ILE A 464 -9.37 -4.44 5.37
C ILE A 464 -9.99 -5.85 5.30
N MET A 465 -9.32 -6.84 5.90
CA MET A 465 -9.76 -8.23 5.88
C MET A 465 -11.12 -8.45 6.56
N VAL A 466 -11.39 -7.71 7.64
CA VAL A 466 -12.68 -7.72 8.34
C VAL A 466 -13.71 -6.82 7.63
N ALA A 467 -13.26 -5.69 7.07
CA ALA A 467 -14.13 -4.74 6.41
C ALA A 467 -14.85 -5.34 5.20
N GLY A 468 -14.19 -6.23 4.45
CA GLY A 468 -14.74 -6.81 3.23
C GLY A 468 -16.13 -7.44 3.40
N PRO A 469 -16.22 -8.58 4.11
CA PRO A 469 -17.50 -9.24 4.37
C PRO A 469 -18.42 -8.40 5.25
N GLY A 470 -17.87 -7.63 6.21
CA GLY A 470 -18.66 -6.80 7.11
C GLY A 470 -19.42 -5.69 6.40
N MET A 471 -18.77 -4.96 5.50
CA MET A 471 -19.40 -3.90 4.70
C MET A 471 -20.28 -4.47 3.60
N ALA A 472 -19.91 -5.60 3.00
CA ALA A 472 -20.80 -6.33 2.07
C ALA A 472 -22.11 -6.73 2.75
N TYR A 473 -22.04 -7.28 3.97
CA TYR A 473 -23.21 -7.61 4.76
C TYR A 473 -24.04 -6.37 5.13
N ALA A 474 -23.37 -5.27 5.51
CA ALA A 474 -24.06 -3.99 5.75
C ALA A 474 -24.76 -3.46 4.48
N PHE A 475 -24.16 -3.64 3.30
CA PHE A 475 -24.80 -3.28 2.04
C PHE A 475 -26.00 -4.18 1.72
N ARG A 476 -25.91 -5.49 1.97
CA ARG A 476 -27.04 -6.42 1.87
C ARG A 476 -28.21 -6.01 2.77
N LEU A 477 -27.96 -5.64 4.02
CA LEU A 477 -29.01 -5.13 4.92
C LEU A 477 -29.59 -3.81 4.40
N GLY A 478 -28.75 -2.92 3.87
CA GLY A 478 -29.19 -1.66 3.27
C GLY A 478 -30.07 -1.86 2.02
N LEU A 479 -29.76 -2.88 1.22
CA LEU A 479 -30.56 -3.28 0.06
C LEU A 479 -31.94 -3.80 0.49
N GLN A 480 -32.01 -4.65 1.51
CA GLN A 480 -33.27 -5.20 2.07
C GLN A 480 -34.19 -4.11 2.64
N TRP A 481 -33.62 -3.12 3.33
CA TRP A 481 -34.40 -2.03 3.93
C TRP A 481 -34.83 -0.98 2.90
N GLY A 482 -34.10 -0.87 1.79
CA GLY A 482 -34.42 0.00 0.66
C GLY A 482 -34.37 1.51 0.97
N GLY A 483 -34.62 2.31 -0.07
CA GLY A 483 -34.73 3.77 0.03
C GLY A 483 -33.47 4.44 0.59
N ALA A 484 -33.61 5.16 1.71
CA ALA A 484 -32.51 5.86 2.36
C ALA A 484 -31.45 4.93 2.97
N TRP A 485 -31.82 3.68 3.28
CA TRP A 485 -30.93 2.69 3.89
C TRP A 485 -29.97 2.04 2.90
N LEU A 486 -30.11 2.30 1.60
CA LEU A 486 -29.14 1.85 0.60
C LEU A 486 -27.71 2.36 0.88
N GLY A 487 -27.59 3.51 1.56
CA GLY A 487 -26.33 4.07 2.03
C GLY A 487 -25.78 3.46 3.32
N LEU A 488 -26.40 2.41 3.87
CA LEU A 488 -26.00 1.80 5.15
C LEU A 488 -24.50 1.46 5.28
N PRO A 489 -23.79 0.90 4.29
CA PRO A 489 -22.35 0.64 4.47
C PRO A 489 -21.55 1.94 4.64
N PHE A 490 -21.99 3.06 4.05
CA PHE A 490 -21.38 4.37 4.26
C PHE A 490 -21.74 4.97 5.63
N ILE A 491 -22.94 4.69 6.15
CA ILE A 491 -23.32 5.05 7.54
C ILE A 491 -22.42 4.29 8.52
N VAL A 492 -22.27 2.97 8.33
CA VAL A 492 -21.41 2.12 9.15
C VAL A 492 -19.96 2.59 9.08
N ALA A 493 -19.45 2.92 7.88
CA ALA A 493 -18.13 3.52 7.70
C ALA A 493 -17.99 4.86 8.45
N GLY A 494 -19.01 5.72 8.38
CA GLY A 494 -19.06 6.99 9.12
C GLY A 494 -19.01 6.78 10.64
N VAL A 495 -19.76 5.83 11.18
CA VAL A 495 -19.75 5.48 12.61
C VAL A 495 -18.39 4.92 13.04
N ILE A 496 -17.80 4.03 12.26
CA ILE A 496 -16.45 3.49 12.50
C ILE A 496 -15.41 4.62 12.51
N MET A 497 -15.50 5.54 11.55
CA MET A 497 -14.63 6.72 11.50
C MET A 497 -14.91 7.70 12.63
N ALA A 498 -16.13 7.77 13.16
CA ALA A 498 -16.45 8.57 14.34
C ALA A 498 -15.73 8.05 15.59
N PHE A 499 -15.59 6.72 15.74
CA PHE A 499 -14.74 6.15 16.79
C PHE A 499 -13.27 6.54 16.61
N ALA A 500 -12.74 6.47 15.37
CA ALA A 500 -11.38 6.92 15.07
C ALA A 500 -11.21 8.42 15.37
N ALA A 501 -12.19 9.25 15.02
CA ALA A 501 -12.19 10.68 15.30
C ALA A 501 -12.22 10.95 16.81
N ALA A 502 -13.09 10.29 17.57
CA ALA A 502 -13.16 10.42 19.02
C ALA A 502 -11.82 10.06 19.68
N ILE A 503 -11.20 8.97 19.22
CA ILE A 503 -9.86 8.56 19.66
C ILE A 503 -8.83 9.67 19.42
N VAL A 504 -8.71 10.16 18.19
CA VAL A 504 -7.67 11.14 17.80
C VAL A 504 -7.93 12.53 18.40
N LEU A 505 -9.19 12.89 18.63
CA LEU A 505 -9.57 14.11 19.34
C LEU A 505 -9.26 14.03 20.84
N SER A 506 -9.31 12.83 21.43
CA SER A 506 -8.98 12.63 22.85
C SER A 506 -7.49 12.75 23.16
N VAL A 507 -6.60 12.44 22.22
CA VAL A 507 -5.14 12.50 22.40
C VAL A 507 -4.69 13.94 22.59
N ARG A 508 -4.06 14.27 23.73
CA ARG A 508 -3.45 15.58 23.96
C ARG A 508 -1.96 15.56 23.64
N VAL A 509 -1.41 16.75 23.51
CA VAL A 509 0.00 16.92 23.15
C VAL A 509 0.91 16.64 24.36
N GLU A 510 0.43 16.96 25.56
CA GLU A 510 1.09 16.67 26.84
C GLU A 510 1.31 15.16 27.04
N ASP A 511 0.38 14.34 26.56
CA ASP A 511 0.46 12.86 26.60
C ASP A 511 1.59 12.30 25.70
N MET A 512 2.09 13.12 24.77
CA MET A 512 3.19 12.76 23.88
C MET A 512 4.57 13.22 24.42
N GLU A 513 4.59 14.09 25.43
CA GLU A 513 5.83 14.56 26.08
C GLU A 513 6.27 13.61 27.21
N HIS A 514 5.32 13.09 27.99
CA HIS A 514 5.60 12.18 29.11
C HIS A 514 6.17 10.83 28.68
N GLY A 515 5.70 10.25 27.57
CA GLY A 515 6.21 8.96 27.08
C GLY A 515 7.68 8.98 26.63
N ASN A 516 8.24 10.16 26.34
CA ASN A 516 9.65 10.30 25.98
C ASN A 516 10.56 10.36 27.22
N LEU A 517 10.06 10.88 28.35
CA LEU A 517 10.77 10.91 29.62
C LEU A 517 10.88 9.50 30.23
N ASP A 518 9.81 8.71 30.16
CA ASP A 518 9.82 7.32 30.64
C ASP A 518 10.71 6.41 29.78
N SER A 519 10.76 6.61 28.46
CA SER A 519 11.70 5.86 27.59
C SER A 519 13.17 6.24 27.80
N GLN A 520 13.46 7.48 28.19
CA GLN A 520 14.83 7.88 28.56
C GLN A 520 15.21 7.37 29.96
N ALA A 521 14.26 7.26 30.89
CA ALA A 521 14.50 6.74 32.24
C ALA A 521 14.74 5.21 32.29
N VAL A 522 14.32 4.46 31.27
CA VAL A 522 14.58 3.01 31.17
C VAL A 522 15.95 2.69 30.55
N HIS A 523 16.63 3.70 29.98
CA HIS A 523 17.96 3.58 29.38
C HIS A 523 19.10 4.19 30.23
N VAL A 524 18.81 4.59 31.48
CA VAL A 524 19.78 4.94 32.53
C VAL A 524 19.68 3.88 33.61
#